data_AF-A0A2D6IS61-F1
#
_entry.id   AF-A0A2D6IS61-F1
#
_cell.length_a   1.000
_cell.length_b   1.000
_cell.length_c   1.000
_cell.angle_alpha   90.00
_cell.angle_beta   90.00
_cell.angle_gamma   90.00
#
_symmetry.space_group_name_H-M   'P 1'
#
loop_
_entity.id
_entity.type
_entity.pdbx_description
1 polymer ?
#
loop_
_entity_poly.entity_id
_entity_poly.type
_entity_poly.pdbx_seq_one_letter_code
_entity_poly.pdbx_strand_id
1 'polypeptide(L)'
;MLKRYKIATTFVLFVTNLSSAGEMYDFYSCPSVESGKVCSKKCEQIGNISFDVRRDPKDGNVNVTLFTANEVAPETLKNCEVQNANNWFCETIEVFQEQSHIMAKGLYFSKKIFRMLDGEDDVSVYCARE
;
A
#
# COMPACT_ATOMS: atom_id res chain seq x y z
N MET A 1 21.95 56.71 37.61
CA MET A 1 21.36 55.37 37.79
C MET A 1 20.73 54.93 36.47
N LEU A 2 21.38 54.04 35.70
CA LEU A 2 20.86 53.54 34.42
C LEU A 2 19.91 52.37 34.66
N LYS A 3 18.62 52.53 34.33
CA LYS A 3 17.62 51.44 34.34
C LYS A 3 17.85 50.52 33.13
N ARG A 4 18.14 49.24 33.40
CA ARG A 4 18.24 48.19 32.38
C ARG A 4 16.85 47.62 32.11
N TYR A 5 16.33 47.82 30.90
CA TYR A 5 15.10 47.16 30.44
C TYR A 5 15.43 45.77 29.90
N LYS A 6 14.76 44.73 30.42
CA LYS A 6 14.85 43.36 29.91
C LYS A 6 13.78 43.21 28.81
N ILE A 7 14.21 43.07 27.56
CA ILE A 7 13.32 42.77 26.43
C ILE A 7 13.10 41.26 26.44
N ALA A 8 11.86 40.84 26.72
CA ALA A 8 11.46 39.44 26.67
C ALA A 8 11.09 39.09 25.22
N THR A 9 12.02 38.42 24.52
CA THR A 9 11.79 37.92 23.17
C THR A 9 10.86 36.71 23.23
N THR A 10 9.62 36.88 22.77
CA THR A 10 8.64 35.79 22.70
C THR A 10 8.90 34.98 21.43
N PHE A 11 9.34 33.73 21.58
CA PHE A 11 9.50 32.78 20.47
C PHE A 11 8.11 32.24 20.08
N VAL A 12 7.62 32.65 18.92
CA VAL A 12 6.42 32.06 18.31
C VAL A 12 6.84 30.77 17.61
N LEU A 13 6.55 29.63 18.24
CA LEU A 13 6.73 28.30 17.66
C LEU A 13 5.64 28.07 16.60
N PHE A 14 6.03 28.16 15.33
CA PHE A 14 5.21 27.67 14.23
C PHE A 14 5.12 26.14 14.33
N VAL A 15 3.96 25.66 14.74
CA VAL A 15 3.60 24.24 14.66
C VAL A 15 3.25 23.98 13.20
N THR A 16 4.23 23.55 12.41
CA THR A 16 3.97 23.10 11.04
C THR A 16 3.20 21.80 11.12
N ASN A 17 1.96 21.80 10.60
CA ASN A 17 1.19 20.59 10.36
C ASN A 17 2.05 19.63 9.51
N LEU A 18 2.48 18.52 10.11
CA LEU A 18 3.01 17.39 9.37
C LEU A 18 1.87 16.88 8.48
N SER A 19 1.91 17.22 7.20
CA SER A 19 1.20 16.44 6.19
C SER A 19 1.69 15.00 6.33
N SER A 20 0.81 14.07 6.73
CA SER A 20 1.19 12.66 6.80
C SER A 20 1.55 12.22 5.39
N ALA A 21 2.85 12.03 5.13
CA ALA A 21 3.28 11.29 3.97
C ALA A 21 2.56 9.94 4.00
N GLY A 22 1.91 9.56 2.90
CA GLY A 22 1.25 8.25 2.84
C GLY A 22 2.25 7.15 3.17
N GLU A 23 1.82 6.16 3.96
CA GLU A 23 2.68 5.03 4.34
C GLU A 23 3.20 4.34 3.07
N MET A 24 4.53 4.22 2.97
CA MET A 24 5.21 3.46 1.92
C MET A 24 5.68 2.14 2.52
N TYR A 25 5.44 1.06 1.78
CA TYR A 25 5.83 -0.30 2.14
C TYR A 25 6.83 -0.81 1.11
N ASP A 26 7.84 -1.55 1.54
CA ASP A 26 8.70 -2.30 0.64
C ASP A 26 7.85 -3.34 -0.11
N PHE A 27 7.95 -3.36 -1.44
CA PHE A 27 7.15 -4.21 -2.31
C PHE A 27 8.00 -5.35 -2.88
N TYR A 28 7.47 -6.58 -2.80
CA TYR A 28 8.20 -7.80 -3.13
C TYR A 28 7.43 -8.69 -4.09
N SER A 29 8.16 -9.34 -4.99
CA SER A 29 7.70 -10.48 -5.79
C SER A 29 8.02 -11.79 -5.07
N CYS A 30 7.06 -12.73 -5.02
CA CYS A 30 7.18 -13.95 -4.26
C CYS A 30 7.07 -15.20 -5.14
N PRO A 31 7.85 -16.26 -4.88
CA PRO A 31 7.85 -17.48 -5.70
C PRO A 31 6.61 -18.37 -5.52
N SER A 32 5.81 -18.17 -4.48
CA SER A 32 4.59 -18.94 -4.23
C SER A 32 3.57 -18.17 -3.37
N VAL A 33 2.31 -18.62 -3.40
CA VAL A 33 1.23 -18.06 -2.57
C VAL A 33 1.56 -18.15 -1.08
N GLU A 34 2.13 -19.27 -0.63
CA GLU A 34 2.52 -19.48 0.77
C GLU A 34 3.58 -18.47 1.20
N SER A 35 4.57 -18.23 0.33
CA SER A 35 5.63 -17.26 0.61
C SER A 35 5.12 -15.82 0.62
N GLY A 36 4.15 -15.49 -0.24
CA GLY A 36 3.52 -14.17 -0.30
C GLY A 36 2.64 -13.86 0.91
N LYS A 37 1.80 -14.82 1.34
CA LYS A 37 0.88 -14.62 2.48
C LYS A 37 1.57 -14.21 3.78
N VAL A 38 2.83 -14.62 3.96
CA VAL A 38 3.65 -14.30 5.14
C VAL A 38 4.78 -13.30 4.84
N CYS A 39 4.82 -12.77 3.62
CA CYS A 39 5.89 -11.94 3.08
C CYS A 39 7.29 -12.45 3.46
N SER A 40 7.55 -13.70 3.10
CA SER A 40 8.74 -14.44 3.53
C SER A 40 10.04 -13.82 3.00
N LYS A 41 11.18 -14.20 3.60
CA LYS A 41 12.52 -13.80 3.12
C LYS A 41 12.88 -14.34 1.73
N LYS A 42 12.08 -15.25 1.16
CA LYS A 42 12.28 -15.76 -0.20
C LYS A 42 11.73 -14.81 -1.27
N CYS A 43 10.96 -13.79 -0.87
CA CYS A 43 10.46 -12.79 -1.79
C CYS A 43 11.55 -11.76 -2.12
N GLU A 44 11.63 -11.36 -3.38
CA GLU A 44 12.62 -10.42 -3.89
C GLU A 44 12.01 -9.01 -3.92
N GLN A 45 12.72 -8.03 -3.38
CA GLN A 45 12.25 -6.64 -3.38
C GLN A 45 12.30 -6.07 -4.80
N ILE A 46 11.16 -5.58 -5.28
CA ILE A 46 10.99 -5.05 -6.64
C ILE A 46 10.61 -3.56 -6.65
N GLY A 47 10.36 -2.96 -5.48
CA GLY A 47 10.06 -1.54 -5.37
C GLY A 47 9.45 -1.16 -4.03
N ASN A 48 8.61 -0.13 -4.08
CA ASN A 48 7.78 0.34 -2.97
C ASN A 48 6.33 0.44 -3.43
N ILE A 49 5.41 0.40 -2.48
CA ILE A 49 3.97 0.54 -2.73
C ILE A 49 3.36 1.45 -1.66
N SER A 50 2.42 2.30 -2.07
CA SER A 50 1.64 3.11 -1.15
C SER A 50 0.15 2.90 -1.37
N PHE A 51 -0.63 3.13 -0.30
CA PHE A 51 -2.08 2.94 -0.29
C PHE A 51 -2.77 4.23 0.16
N ASP A 52 -3.74 4.71 -0.61
CA ASP A 52 -4.72 5.73 -0.20
C ASP A 52 -6.07 5.03 -0.04
N VAL A 53 -6.36 4.62 1.21
CA VAL A 53 -7.59 3.93 1.58
C VAL A 53 -8.58 4.96 2.11
N ARG A 54 -9.55 5.34 1.28
CA ARG A 54 -10.65 6.21 1.69
C ARG A 54 -11.87 5.36 2.00
N ARG A 55 -12.50 5.61 3.16
CA ARG A 55 -13.85 5.13 3.41
C ARG A 55 -14.83 5.94 2.56
N ASP A 56 -14.97 5.61 1.29
CA ASP A 56 -16.13 6.08 0.54
C ASP A 56 -17.31 5.14 0.84
N PRO A 57 -18.40 5.63 1.46
CA PRO A 57 -19.55 4.80 1.82
C PRO A 57 -20.30 4.21 0.61
N LYS A 58 -19.94 4.55 -0.64
CA LYS A 58 -20.64 4.05 -1.83
C LYS A 58 -19.87 3.04 -2.67
N ASP A 59 -18.54 2.98 -2.63
CA ASP A 59 -17.80 2.18 -3.64
C ASP A 59 -16.60 1.34 -3.16
N GLY A 60 -16.23 1.31 -1.87
CA GLY A 60 -15.24 0.33 -1.38
C GLY A 60 -13.98 0.21 -2.25
N ASN A 61 -13.39 1.32 -2.67
CA ASN A 61 -12.21 1.32 -3.54
C ASN A 61 -10.93 1.55 -2.72
N VAL A 62 -9.82 0.98 -3.17
CA VAL A 62 -8.48 1.23 -2.61
C VAL A 62 -7.58 1.74 -3.73
N ASN A 63 -7.05 2.95 -3.57
CA ASN A 63 -6.05 3.45 -4.51
C ASN A 63 -4.67 2.95 -4.09
N VAL A 64 -3.94 2.44 -5.06
CA VAL A 64 -2.60 1.88 -4.90
C VAL A 64 -1.67 2.63 -5.83
N THR A 65 -0.47 2.96 -5.36
CA THR A 65 0.58 3.45 -6.25
C THR A 65 1.83 2.60 -6.08
N LEU A 66 2.23 1.97 -7.19
CA LEU A 66 3.45 1.17 -7.27
C LEU A 66 4.61 2.08 -7.73
N PHE A 67 5.74 1.97 -7.06
CA PHE A 67 6.98 2.68 -7.36
C PHE A 67 8.09 1.66 -7.59
N THR A 68 8.42 1.39 -8.85
CA THR A 68 9.58 0.55 -9.21
C THR A 68 10.70 1.44 -9.75
N ALA A 69 11.87 0.85 -10.03
CA ALA A 69 12.99 1.60 -10.59
C ALA A 69 12.68 2.25 -11.96
N ASN A 70 11.74 1.67 -12.72
CA ASN A 70 11.47 2.06 -14.10
C ASN A 70 10.14 2.78 -14.28
N GLU A 71 9.21 2.67 -13.33
CA GLU A 71 7.85 3.15 -13.49
C GLU A 71 7.18 3.54 -12.16
N VAL A 72 6.22 4.47 -12.28
CA VAL A 72 5.23 4.77 -11.25
C VAL A 72 3.86 4.43 -11.83
N ALA A 73 3.20 3.44 -11.25
CA ALA A 73 1.94 2.90 -11.76
C ALA A 73 0.83 3.07 -10.69
N PRO A 74 -0.06 4.07 -10.86
CA PRO A 74 -1.25 4.18 -10.03
C PRO A 74 -2.35 3.22 -10.51
N GLU A 75 -3.03 2.60 -9.56
CA GLU A 75 -4.14 1.68 -9.79
C GLU A 75 -5.26 1.92 -8.78
N THR A 76 -6.52 1.66 -9.16
CA THR A 76 -7.66 1.65 -8.25
C THR A 76 -8.23 0.24 -8.16
N LEU A 77 -8.04 -0.40 -7.02
CA LEU A 77 -8.68 -1.67 -6.69
C LEU A 77 -10.16 -1.43 -6.37
N LYS A 78 -11.01 -2.26 -6.96
CA LYS A 78 -12.47 -2.19 -6.82
C LYS A 78 -13.00 -3.33 -5.96
N ASN A 79 -14.26 -3.21 -5.54
CA ASN A 79 -14.98 -4.23 -4.77
C ASN A 79 -14.24 -4.61 -3.47
N CYS A 80 -13.71 -3.63 -2.76
CA CYS A 80 -12.99 -3.86 -1.51
C CYS A 80 -13.92 -3.78 -0.29
N GLU A 81 -13.82 -4.77 0.57
CA GLU A 81 -14.34 -4.73 1.93
C GLU A 81 -13.37 -3.96 2.83
N VAL A 82 -13.60 -2.64 2.99
CA VAL A 82 -12.71 -1.76 3.75
C VAL A 82 -13.20 -1.58 5.19
N GLN A 83 -12.51 -2.17 6.16
CA GLN A 83 -12.77 -1.90 7.58
C GLN A 83 -12.02 -0.65 8.05
N ASN A 84 -10.73 -0.54 7.71
CA ASN A 84 -9.87 0.62 7.95
C ASN A 84 -8.63 0.56 7.05
N ALA A 85 -7.72 1.54 7.16
CA ALA A 85 -6.52 1.62 6.32
C ALA A 85 -5.62 0.37 6.38
N ASN A 86 -5.62 -0.34 7.51
CA ASN A 86 -4.76 -1.49 7.77
C ASN A 86 -5.51 -2.82 7.71
N ASN A 87 -6.81 -2.79 7.39
CA ASN A 87 -7.66 -3.96 7.29
C ASN A 87 -8.68 -3.81 6.17
N TRP A 88 -8.34 -4.36 5.01
CA TRP A 88 -9.20 -4.41 3.84
C TRP A 88 -8.87 -5.59 2.94
N PHE A 89 -9.83 -5.99 2.13
CA PHE A 89 -9.71 -7.07 1.15
C PHE A 89 -10.42 -6.67 -0.13
N CYS A 90 -9.80 -6.90 -1.29
CA CYS A 90 -10.40 -6.65 -2.60
C CYS A 90 -10.34 -7.93 -3.44
N GLU A 91 -11.44 -8.25 -4.12
CA GLU A 91 -11.49 -9.34 -5.11
C GLU A 91 -12.02 -8.80 -6.43
N THR A 92 -11.26 -9.00 -7.50
CA THR A 92 -11.65 -8.63 -8.86
C THR A 92 -11.63 -9.86 -9.74
N ILE A 93 -12.79 -10.15 -10.35
CA ILE A 93 -12.98 -11.27 -11.27
C ILE A 93 -13.10 -10.68 -12.67
N GLU A 94 -12.04 -10.82 -13.45
CA GLU A 94 -12.05 -10.55 -14.88
C GLU A 94 -12.00 -11.88 -15.63
N VAL A 95 -12.64 -11.98 -16.79
CA VAL A 95 -12.59 -13.21 -17.59
C VAL A 95 -11.11 -13.44 -17.95
N PHE A 96 -10.59 -14.63 -17.61
CA PHE A 96 -9.16 -15.02 -17.71
C PHE A 96 -8.22 -14.45 -16.64
N GLN A 97 -8.70 -13.64 -15.70
CA GLN A 97 -7.86 -13.05 -14.65
C GLN A 97 -8.58 -12.98 -13.29
N GLU A 98 -8.11 -13.76 -12.31
CA GLU A 98 -8.56 -13.65 -10.91
C GLU A 98 -7.53 -12.84 -10.12
N GLN A 99 -7.98 -11.77 -9.47
CA GLN A 99 -7.13 -10.91 -8.64
C GLN A 99 -7.67 -10.85 -7.22
N SER A 100 -6.80 -11.11 -6.24
CA SER A 100 -7.14 -10.98 -4.82
C SER A 100 -6.08 -10.13 -4.13
N HIS A 101 -6.51 -9.16 -3.33
CA HIS A 101 -5.64 -8.26 -2.58
C HIS A 101 -6.10 -8.23 -1.13
N ILE A 102 -5.16 -8.27 -0.19
CA ILE A 102 -5.44 -8.17 1.24
C ILE A 102 -4.41 -7.29 1.92
N MET A 103 -4.88 -6.41 2.80
CA MET A 103 -4.05 -5.71 3.77
C MET A 103 -4.56 -6.08 5.15
N ALA A 104 -3.72 -6.71 5.94
CA ALA A 104 -4.06 -7.07 7.31
C ALA A 104 -2.85 -6.80 8.22
N LYS A 105 -3.04 -5.93 9.21
CA LYS A 105 -2.01 -5.60 10.21
C LYS A 105 -0.71 -5.09 9.58
N GLY A 106 -0.80 -4.22 8.56
CA GLY A 106 0.36 -3.64 7.87
C GLY A 106 1.09 -4.62 6.92
N LEU A 107 0.54 -5.82 6.72
CA LEU A 107 1.02 -6.76 5.72
C LEU A 107 0.07 -6.79 4.53
N TYR A 108 0.62 -6.53 3.35
CA TYR A 108 -0.08 -6.63 2.08
C TYR A 108 0.26 -7.95 1.38
N PHE A 109 -0.75 -8.55 0.77
CA PHE A 109 -0.60 -9.69 -0.14
C PHE A 109 -1.49 -9.49 -1.36
N SER A 110 -0.95 -9.80 -2.53
CA SER A 110 -1.70 -9.84 -3.79
C SER A 110 -1.37 -11.09 -4.60
N LYS A 111 -2.39 -11.62 -5.26
CA LYS A 111 -2.30 -12.76 -6.16
C LYS A 111 -3.05 -12.42 -7.42
N LYS A 112 -2.42 -12.68 -8.55
CA LYS A 112 -2.99 -12.54 -9.89
C LYS A 112 -2.79 -13.84 -10.66
N ILE A 113 -3.90 -14.44 -11.10
CA ILE A 113 -3.90 -15.70 -11.83
C ILE A 113 -4.35 -15.41 -13.27
N PHE A 114 -3.59 -15.88 -14.25
CA PHE A 114 -3.95 -15.88 -15.65
C PHE A 114 -4.19 -17.30 -16.14
N ARG A 115 -5.40 -17.55 -16.67
CA ARG A 115 -5.71 -18.87 -17.24
C ARG A 115 -5.31 -18.91 -18.71
N MET A 116 -4.33 -19.73 -19.03
CA MET A 116 -3.77 -19.85 -20.36
C MET A 116 -4.61 -20.80 -21.23
N LEU A 117 -4.49 -20.65 -22.56
CA LEU A 117 -5.22 -21.50 -23.52
C LEU A 117 -4.69 -22.94 -23.59
N ASP A 118 -3.46 -23.18 -23.11
CA ASP A 118 -2.86 -24.50 -22.98
C ASP A 118 -3.39 -25.29 -21.77
N GLY A 119 -4.22 -24.66 -20.92
CA GLY A 119 -4.82 -25.25 -19.73
C GLY A 119 -4.01 -25.05 -18.45
N GLU A 120 -2.84 -24.41 -18.53
CA GLU A 120 -2.03 -24.05 -17.37
C GLU A 120 -2.42 -22.67 -16.82
N ASP A 121 -2.26 -22.46 -15.51
CA ASP A 121 -2.52 -21.18 -14.87
C ASP A 121 -1.17 -20.51 -14.53
N ASP A 122 -0.92 -19.30 -15.04
CA ASP A 122 0.24 -18.48 -14.64
C ASP A 122 -0.14 -17.64 -13.41
N VAL A 123 0.68 -17.69 -12.37
CA VAL A 123 0.37 -17.09 -11.06
C VAL A 123 1.47 -16.12 -10.65
N SER A 124 1.10 -14.85 -10.57
CA SER A 124 1.95 -13.81 -10.00
C SER A 124 1.53 -13.52 -8.56
N VAL A 125 2.51 -13.51 -7.64
CA VAL A 125 2.27 -13.31 -6.21
C VAL A 125 3.16 -12.20 -5.69
N TYR A 126 2.56 -11.29 -4.95
CA TYR A 126 3.25 -10.13 -4.39
C TYR A 126 2.94 -9.95 -2.91
N CYS A 127 3.84 -9.30 -2.18
CA CYS A 127 3.60 -8.85 -0.82
C CYS A 127 4.23 -7.49 -0.55
N ALA A 128 3.77 -6.83 0.51
CA ALA A 128 4.46 -5.65 1.04
C ALA A 128 4.45 -5.63 2.57
N ARG A 129 5.48 -5.00 3.14
CA ARG A 129 5.65 -4.77 4.57
C ARG A 129 6.45 -3.48 4.78
N GLU A 130 6.35 -2.90 5.98
CA GLU A 130 7.19 -1.79 6.42
C GLU A 130 8.70 -2.14 6.39
#